data_AF-A0A437JU72-F1
#
_entry.id   AF-A0A437JU72-F1
#
_cell.length_a   1.000
_cell.length_b   1.000
_cell.length_c   1.000
_cell.angle_alpha   90.00
_cell.angle_beta   90.00
_cell.angle_gamma   90.00
#
_symmetry.space_group_name_H-M   'P 1'
#
loop_
_entity.id
_entity.type
_entity.pdbx_description
1 polymer ?
#
loop_
_entity_poly.entity_id
_entity_poly.type
_entity_poly.pdbx_seq_one_letter_code
_entity_poly.pdbx_strand_id
1 'polypeptide(L)'
;MGSERAPSLSLRLREATRQLHGEVERSALMQQLLRGRLARADYCRLLSSLHTIYAALESGLAERALHPGLADLPLAGLARCAALSIDLEHLHGGRWAQDLPAAPAARAYALRLQTLAATDPSLLAAHAYVRYLGDLNGGQALARIVARAYQLAPGQAVAFYDFGPPATVASAITGLRAGLDRCAPDEAAAQSLVAEAVSGFERHGQLFAELLQAPA
;
A
#
# COMPACT_ATOMS: atom_id res chain seq x y z
N MET A 1 27.05 -29.19 13.19
CA MET A 1 26.62 -27.79 13.38
C MET A 1 25.71 -27.45 12.22
N GLY A 2 24.39 -27.47 12.44
CA GLY A 2 23.45 -27.06 11.41
C GLY A 2 23.67 -25.59 11.10
N SER A 3 23.99 -25.28 9.84
CA SER A 3 24.01 -23.89 9.37
C SER A 3 22.59 -23.37 9.50
N GLU A 4 22.34 -22.55 10.52
CA GLU A 4 21.07 -21.86 10.69
C GLU A 4 20.96 -20.90 9.50
N ARG A 5 20.14 -21.30 8.51
CA ARG A 5 19.92 -20.47 7.32
C ARG A 5 19.36 -19.13 7.80
N ALA A 6 20.02 -18.03 7.41
CA ALA A 6 19.51 -16.70 7.70
C ALA A 6 18.03 -16.60 7.24
N PRO A 7 17.16 -15.95 8.04
CA PRO A 7 15.74 -15.84 7.71
C PRO A 7 15.55 -15.12 6.39
N SER A 8 14.54 -15.53 5.62
CA SER A 8 14.23 -14.89 4.33
C SER A 8 13.84 -13.42 4.50
N LEU A 9 14.03 -12.60 3.46
CA LEU A 9 13.70 -11.17 3.53
C LEU A 9 12.23 -10.96 3.88
N SER A 10 11.32 -11.72 3.27
CA SER A 10 9.89 -11.64 3.54
C SER A 10 9.54 -11.94 5.01
N LEU A 11 10.26 -12.86 5.65
CA LEU A 11 10.09 -13.14 7.08
C LEU A 11 10.61 -11.98 7.94
N ARG A 12 11.80 -11.45 7.63
CA ARG A 12 12.39 -10.30 8.33
C ARG A 12 11.50 -9.06 8.24
N LEU A 13 10.99 -8.76 7.04
CA LEU A 13 10.04 -7.67 6.79
C LEU A 13 8.79 -7.82 7.66
N ARG A 14 8.21 -9.04 7.72
CA ARG A 14 7.04 -9.33 8.56
C ARG A 14 7.33 -9.14 10.04
N GLU A 15 8.48 -9.61 10.52
CA GLU A 15 8.83 -9.51 11.94
C GLU A 15 9.09 -8.08 12.37
N ALA A 16 9.88 -7.34 11.58
CA ALA A 16 10.22 -5.95 11.84
C ALA A 16 9.01 -5.01 11.79
N THR A 17 8.04 -5.28 10.92
CA THR A 17 6.86 -4.41 10.76
C THR A 17 5.65 -4.86 11.57
N ARG A 18 5.71 -5.99 12.28
CA ARG A 18 4.57 -6.58 13.02
C ARG A 18 3.91 -5.61 13.99
N GLN A 19 4.71 -4.89 14.78
CA GLN A 19 4.17 -3.94 15.76
C GLN A 19 3.52 -2.74 15.05
N LEU A 20 4.20 -2.18 14.06
CA LEU A 20 3.71 -1.04 13.28
C LEU A 20 2.42 -1.36 12.52
N HIS A 21 2.31 -2.57 11.96
CA HIS A 21 1.06 -3.06 11.38
C HIS A 21 -0.09 -3.00 12.40
N GLY A 22 0.13 -3.54 13.61
CA GLY A 22 -0.87 -3.49 14.67
C GLY A 22 -1.17 -2.07 15.19
N GLU A 23 -0.23 -1.13 15.08
CA GLU A 23 -0.46 0.29 15.39
C GLU A 23 -1.31 0.97 14.30
N VAL A 24 -1.01 0.73 13.03
CA VAL A 24 -1.78 1.22 11.89
C VAL A 24 -3.22 0.69 11.91
N GLU A 25 -3.43 -0.60 12.21
CA GLU A 25 -4.77 -1.19 12.36
C GLU A 25 -5.57 -0.58 13.53
N ARG A 26 -4.88 -0.19 14.60
CA ARG A 26 -5.47 0.47 15.78
C ARG A 26 -5.56 1.98 15.66
N SER A 27 -5.04 2.56 14.58
CA SER A 27 -5.15 4.00 14.32
C SER A 27 -6.61 4.43 14.31
N ALA A 28 -6.88 5.65 14.80
CA ALA A 28 -8.25 6.14 14.91
C ALA A 28 -8.98 6.12 13.56
N LEU A 29 -8.29 6.42 12.45
CA LEU A 29 -8.91 6.44 11.12
C LEU A 29 -9.37 5.04 10.71
N MET A 30 -8.48 4.06 10.85
CA MET A 30 -8.80 2.66 10.53
C MET A 30 -9.91 2.13 11.45
N GLN A 31 -9.88 2.52 12.71
CA GLN A 31 -10.90 2.18 13.70
C GLN A 31 -12.28 2.79 13.40
N GLN A 32 -12.35 3.98 12.78
CA GLN A 32 -13.61 4.53 12.26
C GLN A 32 -14.05 3.79 11.00
N LEU A 33 -13.13 3.52 10.07
CA LEU A 33 -13.41 2.80 8.83
C LEU A 33 -13.96 1.39 9.10
N LEU A 34 -13.26 0.60 9.92
CA LEU A 34 -13.63 -0.78 10.26
C LEU A 34 -15.00 -0.86 10.97
N ARG A 35 -15.40 0.20 11.69
CA ARG A 35 -16.72 0.30 12.32
C ARG A 35 -17.80 0.87 11.39
N GLY A 36 -17.46 1.23 10.15
CA GLY A 36 -18.37 1.87 9.20
C GLY A 36 -18.82 3.27 9.63
N ARG A 37 -17.97 4.00 10.37
CA ARG A 37 -18.27 5.33 10.94
C ARG A 37 -17.43 6.45 10.33
N LEU A 38 -16.47 6.12 9.47
CA LEU A 38 -15.72 7.13 8.73
C LEU A 38 -16.67 7.85 7.77
N ALA A 39 -16.64 9.18 7.73
CA ALA A 39 -17.48 9.93 6.80
C ALA A 39 -17.04 9.68 5.36
N ARG A 40 -17.99 9.68 4.41
CA ARG A 40 -17.70 9.48 2.98
C ARG A 40 -16.66 10.47 2.47
N ALA A 41 -16.74 11.74 2.88
CA ALA A 41 -15.77 12.77 2.51
C ALA A 41 -14.33 12.42 2.96
N ASP A 42 -14.16 11.98 4.22
CA ASP A 42 -12.86 11.56 4.74
C ASP A 42 -12.32 10.31 4.05
N TYR A 43 -13.21 9.39 3.68
CA TYR A 43 -12.82 8.23 2.89
C TYR A 43 -12.36 8.63 1.48
N CYS A 44 -13.04 9.59 0.82
CA CYS A 44 -12.55 10.13 -0.45
C CYS A 44 -11.18 10.81 -0.30
N ARG A 45 -10.94 11.55 0.80
CA ARG A 45 -9.62 12.14 1.10
C ARG A 45 -8.54 11.08 1.30
N LEU A 46 -8.88 9.97 1.97
CA LEU A 46 -8.01 8.80 2.06
C LEU A 46 -7.68 8.22 0.67
N LEU A 47 -8.70 7.96 -0.15
CA LEU A 47 -8.50 7.37 -1.48
C LEU A 47 -7.68 8.28 -2.41
N SER A 48 -7.91 9.60 -2.40
CA SER A 48 -7.09 10.56 -3.17
C SER A 48 -5.63 10.58 -2.70
N SER A 49 -5.43 10.50 -1.38
CA SER A 49 -4.09 10.40 -0.78
C SER A 49 -3.39 9.10 -1.16
N LEU A 50 -4.11 7.97 -1.15
CA LEU A 50 -3.60 6.69 -1.64
C LEU A 50 -3.27 6.78 -3.13
N HIS A 51 -4.15 7.34 -3.96
CA HIS A 51 -3.92 7.50 -5.40
C HIS A 51 -2.57 8.18 -5.68
N THR A 52 -2.26 9.26 -4.94
CA THR A 52 -0.97 9.96 -5.06
C THR A 52 0.24 9.09 -4.69
N ILE A 53 0.11 8.26 -3.65
CA ILE A 53 1.16 7.32 -3.23
C ILE A 53 1.34 6.20 -4.26
N TYR A 54 0.26 5.56 -4.70
CA TYR A 54 0.31 4.50 -5.71
C TYR A 54 0.84 5.02 -7.04
N ALA A 55 0.47 6.23 -7.45
CA ALA A 55 0.97 6.82 -8.70
C ALA A 55 2.49 6.93 -8.69
N ALA A 56 3.07 7.41 -7.59
CA ALA A 56 4.52 7.48 -7.44
C ALA A 56 5.19 6.09 -7.34
N LEU A 57 4.59 5.16 -6.59
CA LEU A 57 5.11 3.80 -6.46
C LEU A 57 5.09 3.06 -7.80
N GLU A 58 3.97 3.09 -8.50
CA GLU A 58 3.74 2.37 -9.75
C GLU A 58 4.59 2.93 -10.89
N SER A 59 4.72 4.26 -11.01
CA SER A 59 5.65 4.89 -11.96
C SER A 59 7.09 4.47 -11.67
N GLY A 60 7.54 4.55 -10.41
CA GLY A 60 8.90 4.15 -10.03
C GLY A 60 9.18 2.67 -10.30
N LEU A 61 8.24 1.78 -9.96
CA LEU A 61 8.38 0.34 -10.22
C LEU A 61 8.40 0.03 -11.72
N ALA A 62 7.58 0.71 -12.54
CA ALA A 62 7.54 0.51 -13.97
C ALA A 62 8.83 1.02 -14.66
N GLU A 63 9.28 2.23 -14.32
CA GLU A 63 10.50 2.83 -14.88
C GLU A 63 11.76 2.07 -14.50
N ARG A 64 11.74 1.37 -13.36
CA ARG A 64 12.89 0.62 -12.81
C ARG A 64 12.68 -0.89 -12.85
N ALA A 65 11.75 -1.39 -13.68
CA ALA A 65 11.38 -2.81 -13.72
C ALA A 65 12.56 -3.75 -14.02
N LEU A 66 13.58 -3.28 -14.76
CA LEU A 66 14.78 -4.07 -15.08
C LEU A 66 15.89 -3.97 -14.02
N HIS A 67 15.71 -3.18 -12.96
CA HIS A 67 16.68 -3.08 -11.89
C HIS A 67 16.80 -4.43 -11.17
N PRO A 68 18.02 -4.96 -10.90
CA PRO A 68 18.19 -6.29 -10.29
C PRO A 68 17.41 -6.49 -8.98
N GLY A 69 17.34 -5.46 -8.13
CA GLY A 69 16.56 -5.50 -6.89
C GLY A 69 15.03 -5.49 -7.05
N LEU A 70 14.51 -5.34 -8.28
CA LEU A 70 13.06 -5.26 -8.57
C LEU A 70 12.58 -6.27 -9.61
N ALA A 71 13.45 -6.74 -10.51
CA ALA A 71 13.10 -7.57 -11.67
C ALA A 71 12.37 -8.88 -11.32
N ASP A 72 12.58 -9.37 -10.10
CA ASP A 72 11.96 -10.60 -9.59
C ASP A 72 10.57 -10.41 -8.97
N LEU A 73 10.08 -9.18 -8.85
CA LEU A 73 8.77 -8.90 -8.26
C LEU A 73 7.64 -9.17 -9.27
N PRO A 74 6.70 -10.08 -8.97
CA PRO A 74 5.54 -10.31 -9.83
C PRO A 74 4.49 -9.22 -9.60
N LEU A 75 4.62 -8.09 -10.30
CA LEU A 75 3.76 -6.91 -10.12
C LEU A 75 2.49 -6.91 -10.99
N ALA A 76 2.36 -7.87 -11.90
CA ALA A 76 1.22 -7.96 -12.81
C ALA A 76 -0.10 -8.09 -12.03
N GLY A 77 -1.07 -7.22 -12.34
CA GLY A 77 -2.37 -7.20 -11.68
C GLY A 77 -2.39 -6.54 -10.30
N LEU A 78 -1.25 -6.02 -9.79
CA LEU A 78 -1.20 -5.36 -8.48
C LEU A 78 -1.46 -3.86 -8.54
N ALA A 79 -1.25 -3.21 -9.68
CA ALA A 79 -1.48 -1.77 -9.85
C ALA A 79 -2.89 -1.35 -9.41
N ARG A 80 -3.00 -0.22 -8.71
CA ARG A 80 -4.18 0.29 -8.02
C ARG A 80 -4.62 1.67 -8.51
N CYS A 81 -3.79 2.45 -9.21
CA CYS A 81 -4.16 3.82 -9.62
C CYS A 81 -5.48 3.91 -10.39
N ALA A 82 -5.66 3.02 -11.38
CA ALA A 82 -6.90 2.98 -12.17
C ALA A 82 -8.12 2.63 -11.30
N ALA A 83 -7.97 1.66 -10.40
CA ALA A 83 -9.02 1.24 -9.49
C ALA A 83 -9.41 2.37 -8.51
N LEU A 84 -8.43 3.09 -7.97
CA LEU A 84 -8.64 4.26 -7.11
C LEU A 84 -9.35 5.39 -7.85
N SER A 85 -9.01 5.62 -9.11
CA SER A 85 -9.67 6.65 -9.94
C SER A 85 -11.14 6.30 -10.16
N ILE A 86 -11.46 5.06 -10.50
CA ILE A 86 -12.84 4.57 -10.66
C ILE A 86 -13.64 4.76 -9.36
N ASP A 87 -13.05 4.38 -8.23
CA ASP A 87 -13.71 4.53 -6.93
C ASP A 87 -13.97 6.01 -6.59
N LEU A 88 -13.00 6.89 -6.82
CA LEU A 88 -13.13 8.33 -6.58
C LEU A 88 -14.13 9.02 -7.51
N GLU A 89 -14.16 8.65 -8.79
CA GLU A 89 -15.16 9.15 -9.74
C GLU A 89 -16.57 8.80 -9.30
N HIS A 90 -16.78 7.59 -8.77
CA HIS A 90 -18.07 7.17 -8.26
C HIS A 90 -18.43 7.83 -6.91
N LEU A 91 -17.45 7.93 -5.99
CA LEU A 91 -17.68 8.41 -4.64
C LEU A 91 -17.75 9.94 -4.52
N HIS A 92 -17.05 10.66 -5.39
CA HIS A 92 -16.97 12.12 -5.34
C HIS A 92 -17.48 12.78 -6.62
N GLY A 93 -17.18 12.19 -7.78
CA GLY A 93 -17.51 12.74 -9.10
C GLY A 93 -16.25 13.02 -9.93
N GLY A 94 -16.44 13.31 -11.23
CA GLY A 94 -15.34 13.43 -12.19
C GLY A 94 -14.33 14.56 -11.97
N ARG A 95 -14.57 15.46 -10.99
CA ARG A 95 -13.62 16.52 -10.59
C ARG A 95 -12.85 16.21 -9.31
N TRP A 96 -12.86 14.95 -8.86
CA TRP A 96 -12.21 14.55 -7.61
C TRP A 96 -10.73 14.97 -7.54
N ALA A 97 -10.01 14.96 -8.66
CA ALA A 97 -8.58 15.28 -8.67
C ALA A 97 -8.31 16.76 -8.36
N GLN A 98 -9.23 17.65 -8.73
CA GLN A 98 -9.16 19.09 -8.43
C GLN A 98 -9.72 19.40 -7.04
N ASP A 99 -10.82 18.75 -6.68
CA ASP A 99 -11.60 19.05 -5.48
C ASP A 99 -11.02 18.38 -4.21
N LEU A 100 -10.23 17.29 -4.35
CA LEU A 100 -9.64 16.53 -3.25
C LEU A 100 -8.11 16.45 -3.39
N PRO A 101 -7.36 17.54 -3.12
CA PRO A 101 -5.91 17.46 -3.11
C PRO A 101 -5.43 16.46 -2.06
N ALA A 102 -4.43 15.64 -2.42
CA ALA A 102 -3.85 14.68 -1.50
C ALA A 102 -3.26 15.38 -0.26
N ALA A 103 -3.38 14.72 0.89
CA ALA A 103 -2.91 15.26 2.16
C ALA A 103 -1.39 15.52 2.12
N PRO A 104 -0.86 16.59 2.76
CA PRO A 104 0.58 16.83 2.89
C PRO A 104 1.42 15.58 3.19
N ALA A 105 1.01 14.72 4.13
CA ALA A 105 1.71 13.47 4.44
C ALA A 105 1.78 12.51 3.25
N ALA A 106 0.72 12.42 2.43
CA ALA A 106 0.72 11.61 1.23
C ALA A 106 1.65 12.16 0.14
N ARG A 107 1.70 13.49 -0.03
CA ARG A 107 2.65 14.14 -0.95
C ARG A 107 4.09 13.93 -0.52
N ALA A 108 4.37 14.02 0.79
CA ALA A 108 5.70 13.72 1.34
C ALA A 108 6.10 12.26 1.14
N TYR A 109 5.14 11.32 1.26
CA TYR A 109 5.37 9.91 0.94
C TYR A 109 5.64 9.73 -0.56
N ALA A 110 4.82 10.28 -1.45
CA ALA A 110 5.05 10.22 -2.89
C ALA A 110 6.43 10.78 -3.29
N LEU A 111 6.87 11.88 -2.67
CA LEU A 111 8.20 12.45 -2.88
C LEU A 111 9.32 11.49 -2.43
N ARG A 112 9.16 10.78 -1.31
CA ARG A 112 10.11 9.74 -0.89
C ARG A 112 10.24 8.65 -1.95
N LEU A 113 9.11 8.17 -2.48
CA LEU A 113 9.09 7.13 -3.52
C LEU A 113 9.79 7.59 -4.80
N GLN A 114 9.52 8.82 -5.25
CA GLN A 114 10.19 9.42 -6.41
C GLN A 114 11.70 9.57 -6.18
N THR A 115 12.11 9.98 -4.97
CA THR A 115 13.51 10.07 -4.59
C THR A 115 14.19 8.70 -4.65
N LEU A 116 13.56 7.66 -4.08
CA LEU A 116 14.06 6.29 -4.14
C LEU A 116 14.19 5.81 -5.59
N ALA A 117 13.18 6.04 -6.42
CA ALA A 117 13.24 5.70 -7.84
C ALA A 117 14.42 6.38 -8.57
N ALA A 118 14.88 7.55 -8.11
CA ALA A 118 16.02 8.25 -8.68
C ALA A 118 17.38 7.80 -8.09
N THR A 119 17.44 7.52 -6.79
CA THR A 119 18.72 7.34 -6.07
C THR A 119 19.03 5.91 -5.67
N ASP A 120 18.02 5.14 -5.27
CA ASP A 120 18.16 3.74 -4.89
C ASP A 120 16.85 2.97 -5.17
N PRO A 121 16.64 2.57 -6.44
CA PRO A 121 15.40 1.91 -6.87
C PRO A 121 15.10 0.61 -6.13
N SER A 122 16.13 -0.09 -5.62
CA SER A 122 15.95 -1.37 -4.94
C SER A 122 14.99 -1.26 -3.75
N LEU A 123 15.01 -0.12 -3.05
CA LEU A 123 14.17 0.15 -1.88
C LEU A 123 12.69 0.31 -2.20
N LEU A 124 12.31 0.46 -3.48
CA LEU A 124 10.89 0.40 -3.87
C LEU A 124 10.27 -0.98 -3.58
N ALA A 125 11.06 -2.05 -3.51
CA ALA A 125 10.58 -3.37 -3.10
C ALA A 125 9.99 -3.35 -1.67
N ALA A 126 10.56 -2.55 -0.77
CA ALA A 126 10.02 -2.37 0.58
C ALA A 126 8.62 -1.74 0.55
N HIS A 127 8.38 -0.77 -0.35
CA HIS A 127 7.08 -0.14 -0.49
C HIS A 127 6.06 -1.01 -1.23
N ALA A 128 6.50 -1.81 -2.21
CA ALA A 128 5.68 -2.86 -2.80
C ALA A 128 5.21 -3.87 -1.73
N TYR A 129 6.11 -4.25 -0.82
CA TYR A 129 5.77 -5.07 0.35
C TYR A 129 4.72 -4.39 1.25
N VAL A 130 4.97 -3.14 1.70
CA VAL A 130 4.08 -2.42 2.64
C VAL A 130 2.69 -2.23 2.04
N ARG A 131 2.59 -1.87 0.75
CA ARG A 131 1.32 -1.58 0.10
C ARG A 131 0.60 -2.85 -0.36
N TYR A 132 1.17 -3.58 -1.31
CA TYR A 132 0.44 -4.65 -1.98
C TYR A 132 0.15 -5.84 -1.07
N LEU A 133 1.08 -6.28 -0.20
CA LEU A 133 0.75 -7.36 0.73
C LEU A 133 -0.30 -6.92 1.76
N GLY A 134 -0.28 -5.66 2.19
CA GLY A 134 -1.33 -5.12 3.07
C GLY A 134 -2.71 -5.21 2.39
N ASP A 135 -2.79 -4.74 1.15
CA ASP A 135 -4.05 -4.73 0.39
C ASP A 135 -4.56 -6.15 0.09
N LEU A 136 -3.67 -7.08 -0.27
CA LEU A 136 -4.02 -8.47 -0.57
C LEU A 136 -4.54 -9.24 0.66
N ASN A 137 -4.03 -8.95 1.86
CA ASN A 137 -4.45 -9.65 3.08
C ASN A 137 -5.75 -9.09 3.67
N GLY A 138 -6.03 -7.78 3.53
CA GLY A 138 -7.15 -7.10 4.17
C GLY A 138 -8.29 -6.65 3.23
N GLY A 139 -8.06 -6.59 1.93
CA GLY A 139 -8.91 -5.88 0.97
C GLY A 139 -10.36 -6.38 0.95
N GLN A 140 -10.57 -7.69 0.95
CA GLN A 140 -11.92 -8.28 0.86
C GLN A 140 -12.80 -7.96 2.06
N ALA A 141 -12.22 -7.86 3.26
CA ALA A 141 -12.97 -7.46 4.45
C ALA A 141 -13.33 -5.96 4.38
N LEU A 142 -12.38 -5.11 3.97
CA LEU A 142 -12.58 -3.67 3.83
C LEU A 142 -13.62 -3.35 2.75
N ALA A 143 -13.59 -4.02 1.61
CA ALA A 143 -14.58 -3.86 0.53
C ALA A 143 -16.02 -4.02 1.05
N ARG A 144 -16.30 -5.07 1.84
CA ARG A 144 -17.62 -5.31 2.41
C ARG A 144 -18.03 -4.24 3.43
N ILE A 145 -17.07 -3.77 4.23
CA ILE A 145 -17.31 -2.72 5.22
C ILE A 145 -17.64 -1.40 4.52
N VAL A 146 -16.85 -1.02 3.52
CA VAL A 146 -17.03 0.20 2.71
C VAL A 146 -18.37 0.18 1.96
N ALA A 147 -18.68 -0.93 1.28
CA ALA A 147 -19.94 -1.09 0.57
C ALA A 147 -21.15 -0.90 1.49
N ARG A 148 -21.10 -1.49 2.69
CA ARG A 148 -22.16 -1.34 3.69
C ARG A 148 -22.23 0.08 4.27
N ALA A 149 -21.08 0.66 4.63
CA ALA A 149 -21.01 1.97 5.28
C ALA A 149 -21.59 3.09 4.39
N TYR A 150 -21.35 3.00 3.08
CA TYR A 150 -21.80 4.02 2.12
C TYR A 150 -22.98 3.58 1.24
N GLN A 151 -23.65 2.48 1.59
CA GLN A 151 -24.83 1.96 0.91
C GLN A 151 -24.62 1.79 -0.61
N LEU A 152 -23.46 1.27 -0.99
CA LEU A 152 -23.05 1.09 -2.38
C LEU A 152 -23.74 -0.14 -2.98
N ALA A 153 -24.12 -0.06 -4.25
CA ALA A 153 -24.59 -1.24 -4.96
C ALA A 153 -23.46 -2.28 -5.09
N PRO A 154 -23.77 -3.57 -5.25
CA PRO A 154 -22.75 -4.62 -5.36
C PRO A 154 -21.69 -4.29 -6.41
N GLY A 155 -20.41 -4.30 -5.99
CA GLY A 155 -19.26 -4.06 -6.87
C GLY A 155 -18.96 -2.59 -7.19
N GLN A 156 -19.75 -1.62 -6.72
CA GLN A 156 -19.48 -0.21 -6.95
C GLN A 156 -18.54 0.38 -5.89
N ALA A 157 -17.61 1.25 -6.33
CA ALA A 157 -16.72 2.04 -5.48
C ALA A 157 -15.89 1.23 -4.45
N VAL A 158 -15.51 0.01 -4.84
CA VAL A 158 -14.63 -0.89 -4.09
C VAL A 158 -13.57 -1.55 -4.97
N ALA A 159 -13.33 -1.01 -6.18
CA ALA A 159 -12.40 -1.56 -7.15
C ALA A 159 -10.97 -1.62 -6.61
N PHE A 160 -10.58 -0.68 -5.73
CA PHE A 160 -9.27 -0.68 -5.08
C PHE A 160 -8.95 -2.01 -4.38
N TYR A 161 -9.96 -2.62 -3.76
CA TYR A 161 -9.85 -3.86 -3.01
C TYR A 161 -9.98 -5.13 -3.85
N ASP A 162 -10.32 -5.00 -5.14
CA ASP A 162 -10.51 -6.12 -6.03
C ASP A 162 -9.19 -6.53 -6.70
N PHE A 163 -8.71 -7.71 -6.31
CA PHE A 163 -7.53 -8.37 -6.90
C PHE A 163 -7.92 -9.67 -7.62
N GLY A 164 -9.22 -9.83 -7.91
CA GLY A 164 -9.79 -11.01 -8.51
C GLY A 164 -10.10 -12.12 -7.50
N PRO A 165 -10.30 -13.36 -7.99
CA PRO A 165 -10.72 -14.49 -7.17
C PRO A 165 -9.72 -14.83 -6.04
N PRO A 166 -10.17 -15.48 -4.95
CA PRO A 166 -9.29 -15.85 -3.82
C PRO A 166 -8.04 -16.65 -4.22
N ALA A 167 -8.12 -17.50 -5.25
CA ALA A 167 -6.97 -18.24 -5.78
C ALA A 167 -5.92 -17.30 -6.39
N THR A 168 -6.34 -16.26 -7.11
CA THR A 168 -5.46 -15.22 -7.66
C THR A 168 -4.78 -14.44 -6.55
N VAL A 169 -5.53 -14.03 -5.51
CA VAL A 169 -4.99 -13.34 -4.34
C VAL A 169 -3.95 -14.19 -3.62
N ALA A 170 -4.24 -15.47 -3.37
CA ALA A 170 -3.31 -16.39 -2.72
C ALA A 170 -2.02 -16.61 -3.53
N SER A 171 -2.15 -16.72 -4.86
CA SER A 171 -1.02 -16.81 -5.78
C SER A 171 -0.18 -15.53 -5.75
N ALA A 172 -0.80 -14.36 -5.79
CA ALA A 172 -0.13 -13.06 -5.73
C ALA A 172 0.64 -12.88 -4.41
N ILE A 173 0.05 -13.23 -3.27
CA ILE A 173 0.72 -13.18 -1.95
C ILE A 173 1.97 -14.08 -1.94
N THR A 174 1.83 -15.31 -2.44
CA THR A 174 2.92 -16.28 -2.48
C THR A 174 4.04 -15.82 -3.42
N GLY A 175 3.68 -15.37 -4.62
CA GLY A 175 4.60 -14.87 -5.62
C GLY A 175 5.36 -13.63 -5.15
N LEU A 176 4.66 -12.67 -4.54
CA LEU A 176 5.28 -11.44 -4.06
C LEU A 176 6.28 -11.71 -2.92
N ARG A 177 5.95 -12.61 -1.98
CA ARG A 177 6.89 -13.06 -0.95
C ARG A 177 8.14 -13.72 -1.54
N ALA A 178 7.94 -14.63 -2.50
CA ALA A 178 9.05 -15.30 -3.16
C ALA A 178 9.94 -14.32 -3.96
N GLY A 179 9.34 -13.33 -4.62
CA GLY A 179 10.06 -12.26 -5.32
C GLY A 179 10.90 -11.41 -4.36
N LEU A 180 10.31 -10.98 -3.24
CA LEU A 180 11.03 -10.24 -2.19
C LEU A 180 12.24 -11.00 -1.67
N ASP A 181 12.12 -12.31 -1.48
CA ASP A 181 13.24 -13.16 -1.02
C ASP A 181 14.44 -13.19 -1.99
N ARG A 182 14.28 -12.67 -3.23
CA ARG A 182 15.35 -12.53 -4.23
C ARG A 182 15.83 -11.09 -4.43
N CYS A 183 15.20 -10.10 -3.80
CA CYS A 183 15.52 -8.67 -3.99
C CYS A 183 16.81 -8.23 -3.29
N ALA A 184 17.26 -8.94 -2.25
CA ALA A 184 18.43 -8.57 -1.46
C ALA A 184 19.65 -9.42 -1.84
N PRO A 185 20.70 -8.84 -2.47
CA PRO A 185 21.91 -9.58 -2.82
C PRO A 185 22.81 -9.90 -1.59
N ASP A 186 22.71 -9.11 -0.53
CA ASP A 186 23.50 -9.26 0.69
C ASP A 186 22.73 -8.78 1.94
N GLU A 187 23.38 -8.92 3.10
CA GLU A 187 22.81 -8.56 4.40
C GLU A 187 22.59 -7.05 4.56
N ALA A 188 23.43 -6.20 3.95
CA ALA A 188 23.30 -4.76 4.03
C ALA A 188 22.08 -4.27 3.23
N ALA A 189 21.86 -4.84 2.05
CA ALA A 189 20.66 -4.59 1.25
C ALA A 189 19.40 -5.07 1.98
N ALA A 190 19.43 -6.26 2.59
CA ALA A 190 18.31 -6.77 3.37
C ALA A 190 17.97 -5.85 4.55
N GLN A 191 18.99 -5.37 5.27
CA GLN A 191 18.81 -4.43 6.37
C GLN A 191 18.21 -3.09 5.91
N SER A 192 18.66 -2.58 4.75
CA SER A 192 18.15 -1.34 4.16
C SER A 192 16.69 -1.47 3.72
N LEU A 193 16.31 -2.60 3.13
CA LEU A 193 14.92 -2.91 2.76
C LEU A 193 14.01 -3.01 3.98
N VAL A 194 14.48 -3.63 5.06
CA VAL A 194 13.73 -3.71 6.32
C VAL A 194 13.54 -2.33 6.94
N ALA A 195 14.59 -1.51 6.99
CA ALA A 195 14.52 -0.15 7.50
C ALA A 195 13.56 0.72 6.66
N GLU A 196 13.59 0.59 5.33
CA GLU A 196 12.66 1.35 4.48
C GLU A 196 11.21 0.86 4.65
N ALA A 197 10.97 -0.43 4.87
CA ALA A 197 9.63 -0.94 5.14
C ALA A 197 9.06 -0.38 6.45
N VAL A 198 9.88 -0.27 7.49
CA VAL A 198 9.54 0.41 8.75
C VAL A 198 9.16 1.87 8.48
N SER A 199 10.00 2.63 7.76
CA SER A 199 9.70 4.00 7.30
C SER A 199 8.38 4.07 6.52
N GLY A 200 8.10 3.09 5.66
CA GLY A 200 6.87 3.00 4.89
C GLY A 200 5.61 2.88 5.75
N PHE A 201 5.67 2.09 6.83
CA PHE A 201 4.57 1.99 7.81
C PHE A 201 4.41 3.27 8.63
N GLU A 202 5.51 3.87 9.10
CA GLU A 202 5.49 5.14 9.85
C GLU A 202 4.83 6.26 9.04
N ARG A 203 5.19 6.39 7.76
CA ARG A 203 4.57 7.35 6.82
C ARG A 203 3.07 7.08 6.64
N HIS A 204 2.67 5.81 6.63
CA HIS A 204 1.25 5.46 6.55
C HIS A 204 0.50 5.83 7.84
N GLY A 205 1.12 5.64 9.00
CA GLY A 205 0.60 6.11 10.29
C GLY A 205 0.46 7.63 10.35
N GLN A 206 1.46 8.37 9.85
CA GLN A 206 1.41 9.84 9.75
C GLN A 206 0.25 10.31 8.86
N LEU A 207 0.04 9.68 7.71
CA LEU A 207 -1.11 9.96 6.85
C LEU A 207 -2.44 9.78 7.60
N PHE A 208 -2.61 8.67 8.32
CA PHE A 208 -3.85 8.41 9.06
C PHE A 208 -4.09 9.40 10.20
N ALA A 209 -3.03 9.83 10.90
CA ALA A 209 -3.13 10.87 11.91
C ALA A 209 -3.56 12.21 11.31
N GLU A 210 -2.93 12.61 10.20
CA GLU A 210 -3.22 13.88 9.51
C GLU A 210 -4.66 13.94 8.95
N LEU A 211 -5.12 12.85 8.34
CA LEU A 211 -6.46 12.81 7.75
C LEU A 211 -7.58 13.00 8.77
N LEU A 212 -7.39 12.60 10.03
CA LEU A 212 -8.36 12.80 11.11
C LEU A 212 -8.26 14.16 11.81
N GLN A 213 -7.12 14.84 11.72
CA GLN A 213 -6.94 16.16 12.33
C GLN A 213 -7.42 17.30 11.43
N ALA A 214 -7.42 17.08 10.13
CA ALA A 214 -7.89 18.07 9.17
C ALA A 214 -9.43 18.17 9.23
N PRO A 215 -10.01 19.38 9.38
CA PRO A 215 -11.44 19.56 9.24
C PRO A 215 -11.88 19.17 7.81
N ALA A 216 -13.03 18.51 7.71
CA ALA A 216 -13.69 18.17 6.46
C ALA A 216 -14.16 19.42 5.69
#